data_AF-A0A2V9QCR9-F1
#
_entry.id   AF-A0A2V9QCR9-F1
#
_cell.length_a   1.000
_cell.length_b   1.000
_cell.length_c   1.000
_cell.angle_alpha   90.00
_cell.angle_beta   90.00
_cell.angle_gamma   90.00
#
_symmetry.space_group_name_H-M   'P 1'
#
loop_
_entity.id
_entity.type
_entity.pdbx_description
1 polymer ?
#
loop_
_entity_poly.entity_id
_entity_poly.type
_entity_poly.pdbx_seq_one_letter_code
_entity_poly.pdbx_strand_id
1 'polypeptide(L)'
;DDLWNSHFDAVIVTGTEPCSSNLRDEPYWPVLAELLDWAERNTVSAVLSCLAAHASVLHTDGIDRHRLSDKQFGVFASSRVADHGLTSRAGDLLRFPHSRWNEVREDALVSCGYVVLAKSAEAGVDSFVKKKKNSLFVHFQGHPEYGARTLMKEYRRDIRRFLNRERETYPSMPRGYFDEAATSLLANFRERALSDPREEVMAAFPEAAIVNTLQNGWQTSAICVYRNWLEYLKSRKAETSAFLAVAAFPDPIQRKRSAVP
;
A
#
# COMPACT_ATOMS: atom_id res chain seq x y z
N ASP A 1 -18.94 5.21 -15.85
CA ASP A 1 -20.33 5.55 -15.48
C ASP A 1 -20.88 4.64 -14.39
N ASP A 2 -20.82 3.32 -14.55
CA ASP A 2 -21.33 2.37 -13.54
C ASP A 2 -20.70 2.55 -12.14
N LEU A 3 -19.37 2.75 -12.09
CA LEU A 3 -18.66 3.02 -10.83
C LEU A 3 -19.18 4.29 -10.14
N TRP A 4 -19.27 5.39 -10.90
CA TRP A 4 -19.56 6.72 -10.37
C TRP A 4 -20.95 6.83 -9.76
N ASN A 5 -21.90 6.04 -10.25
CA ASN A 5 -23.29 5.98 -9.78
C ASN A 5 -23.54 4.85 -8.78
N SER A 6 -22.50 4.12 -8.35
CA SER A 6 -22.61 3.00 -7.43
C SER A 6 -22.03 3.31 -6.05
N HIS A 7 -22.52 2.57 -5.05
CA HIS A 7 -21.94 2.50 -3.71
C HIS A 7 -21.31 1.12 -3.51
N PHE A 8 -20.12 1.07 -2.93
CA PHE A 8 -19.45 -0.18 -2.58
C PHE A 8 -19.05 -0.16 -1.12
N ASP A 9 -18.97 -1.33 -0.48
CA ASP A 9 -18.46 -1.39 0.90
C ASP A 9 -17.00 -0.89 0.94
N ALA A 10 -16.21 -1.20 -0.09
CA ALA A 10 -14.80 -0.83 -0.16
C ALA A 10 -14.23 -0.75 -1.58
N VAL A 11 -13.06 -0.10 -1.69
CA VAL A 11 -12.23 -0.07 -2.90
C VAL A 11 -10.75 -0.29 -2.54
N ILE A 12 -9.99 -0.95 -3.43
CA ILE A 12 -8.53 -1.06 -3.34
C ILE A 12 -7.95 -0.37 -4.56
N VAL A 13 -7.05 0.59 -4.35
CA VAL A 13 -6.33 1.30 -5.40
C VAL A 13 -4.84 0.96 -5.31
N THR A 14 -4.34 0.27 -6.32
CA THR A 14 -2.94 -0.16 -6.37
C THR A 14 -2.03 0.94 -6.91
N GLY A 15 -0.74 0.81 -6.66
CA GLY A 15 0.26 1.69 -7.26
C GLY A 15 0.50 1.39 -8.74
N THR A 16 1.12 2.34 -9.42
CA THR A 16 1.70 2.19 -10.77
C THR A 16 3.05 2.89 -10.81
N GLU A 17 3.90 2.57 -11.79
CA GLU A 17 5.12 3.34 -12.07
C GLU A 17 4.72 4.74 -12.56
N PRO A 18 5.15 5.83 -11.89
CA PRO A 18 4.87 7.19 -12.36
C PRO A 18 5.65 7.49 -13.65
N CYS A 19 5.01 8.18 -14.58
CA CYS A 19 5.64 8.69 -15.80
C CYS A 19 6.13 10.14 -15.62
N SER A 20 5.62 10.85 -14.61
CA SER A 20 5.89 12.27 -14.36
C SER A 20 6.56 12.51 -13.01
N SER A 21 7.38 13.56 -12.93
CA SER A 21 8.07 13.96 -11.69
C SER A 21 7.08 14.44 -10.63
N ASN A 22 6.04 15.17 -11.04
CA ASN A 22 4.89 15.54 -10.21
C ASN A 22 3.70 14.62 -10.52
N LEU A 23 3.01 14.16 -9.46
CA LEU A 23 1.81 13.33 -9.62
C LEU A 23 0.65 14.07 -10.29
N ARG A 24 0.55 15.40 -10.10
CA ARG A 24 -0.51 16.21 -10.70
C ARG A 24 -0.39 16.33 -12.23
N ASP A 25 0.80 16.03 -12.76
CA ASP A 25 1.09 16.06 -14.20
C ASP A 25 0.86 14.70 -14.87
N GLU A 26 0.50 13.66 -14.10
CA GLU A 26 0.21 12.34 -14.67
C GLU A 26 -1.06 12.40 -15.55
N PRO A 27 -1.07 11.74 -16.72
CA PRO A 27 -2.26 11.71 -17.58
C PRO A 27 -3.51 11.16 -16.90
N TYR A 28 -3.33 10.24 -15.94
CA TYR A 28 -4.41 9.64 -15.17
C TYR A 28 -4.82 10.44 -13.93
N TRP A 29 -4.14 11.55 -13.61
CA TRP A 29 -4.38 12.33 -12.39
C TRP A 29 -5.82 12.81 -12.24
N PRO A 30 -6.49 13.41 -13.25
CA PRO A 30 -7.87 13.88 -13.09
C PRO A 30 -8.84 12.77 -12.67
N VAL A 31 -8.72 11.60 -13.30
CA VAL A 31 -9.55 10.43 -13.01
C VAL A 31 -9.22 9.84 -11.63
N LEU A 32 -7.94 9.82 -11.25
CA LEU A 32 -7.52 9.36 -9.93
C LEU A 32 -8.03 10.28 -8.82
N ALA A 33 -7.96 11.60 -9.00
CA ALA A 33 -8.51 12.58 -8.07
C ALA A 33 -10.04 12.38 -7.89
N GLU A 34 -10.77 12.23 -9.00
CA GLU A 34 -12.20 11.93 -8.96
C GLU A 34 -12.49 10.60 -8.25
N LEU A 35 -11.69 9.56 -8.49
CA LEU A 35 -11.79 8.27 -7.80
C LEU A 35 -11.62 8.41 -6.28
N LEU A 36 -10.68 9.24 -5.84
CA LEU A 36 -10.43 9.48 -4.41
C LEU A 36 -11.60 10.23 -3.75
N ASP A 37 -12.17 11.22 -4.43
CA ASP A 37 -13.36 11.96 -3.96
C ASP A 37 -14.61 11.08 -3.96
N TRP A 38 -14.74 10.20 -4.95
CA TRP A 38 -15.79 9.19 -5.01
C TRP A 38 -15.63 8.19 -3.86
N ALA A 39 -14.42 7.68 -3.62
CA ALA A 39 -14.17 6.70 -2.56
C ALA A 39 -14.50 7.27 -1.18
N GLU A 40 -14.22 8.55 -0.94
CA GLU A 40 -14.56 9.22 0.31
C GLU A 40 -16.07 9.25 0.59
N ARG A 41 -16.88 9.43 -0.46
CA ARG A 41 -18.33 9.59 -0.36
C ARG A 41 -19.09 8.28 -0.46
N ASN A 42 -18.55 7.30 -1.18
CA ASN A 42 -19.28 6.12 -1.64
C ASN A 42 -18.74 4.80 -1.09
N THR A 43 -17.77 4.83 -0.17
CA THR A 43 -17.25 3.62 0.49
C THR A 43 -17.19 3.73 2.00
N VAL A 44 -17.16 2.58 2.68
CA VAL A 44 -16.87 2.49 4.12
C VAL A 44 -15.36 2.54 4.38
N SER A 45 -14.56 2.05 3.43
CA SER A 45 -13.10 2.14 3.51
C SER A 45 -12.43 2.00 2.15
N ALA A 46 -11.28 2.65 1.99
CA ALA A 46 -10.40 2.50 0.85
C ALA A 46 -9.01 2.02 1.30
N VAL A 47 -8.41 1.09 0.56
CA VAL A 47 -6.98 0.73 0.70
C VAL A 47 -6.21 1.31 -0.47
N LEU A 48 -5.11 2.01 -0.18
CA LEU A 48 -4.27 2.66 -1.18
C LEU A 48 -2.82 2.19 -1.00
N SER A 49 -2.23 1.61 -2.04
CA SER A 49 -0.89 1.02 -1.99
C SER A 49 0.09 1.82 -2.86
N CYS A 50 1.32 2.02 -2.35
CA CYS A 50 2.44 2.68 -3.00
C CYS A 50 2.08 4.05 -3.59
N LEU A 51 2.12 4.21 -4.92
CA LEU A 51 1.82 5.48 -5.57
C LEU A 51 0.41 6.01 -5.22
N ALA A 52 -0.58 5.12 -5.08
CA ALA A 52 -1.93 5.52 -4.72
C ALA A 52 -2.00 6.13 -3.32
N ALA A 53 -1.16 5.65 -2.38
CA ALA A 53 -1.06 6.24 -1.06
C ALA A 53 -0.52 7.68 -1.12
N HIS A 54 0.50 7.92 -1.94
CA HIS A 54 1.07 9.26 -2.15
C HIS A 54 0.09 10.20 -2.86
N ALA A 55 -0.60 9.71 -3.88
CA ALA A 55 -1.63 10.48 -4.58
C ALA A 55 -2.77 10.88 -3.65
N SER A 56 -3.19 9.98 -2.74
CA SER A 56 -4.26 10.25 -1.79
C SER A 56 -3.98 11.43 -0.87
N VAL A 57 -2.78 11.47 -0.28
CA VAL A 57 -2.40 12.53 0.65
C VAL A 57 -2.09 13.84 -0.06
N LEU A 58 -1.58 13.78 -1.30
CA LEU A 58 -1.37 14.95 -2.14
C LEU A 58 -2.69 15.60 -2.57
N HIS A 59 -3.67 14.77 -2.96
CA HIS A 59 -5.00 15.23 -3.36
C HIS A 59 -5.79 15.80 -2.18
N THR A 60 -5.78 15.09 -1.05
CA THR A 60 -6.61 15.45 0.11
C THR A 60 -6.05 16.63 0.90
N ASP A 61 -4.74 16.61 1.19
CA ASP A 61 -4.12 17.52 2.16
C ASP A 61 -2.91 18.27 1.58
N GLY A 62 -2.61 18.10 0.29
CA GLY A 62 -1.47 18.76 -0.35
C GLY A 62 -0.10 18.24 0.08
N ILE A 63 -0.01 17.06 0.69
CA ILE A 63 1.25 16.48 1.15
C ILE A 63 2.06 15.97 -0.05
N ASP A 64 3.15 16.65 -0.35
CA ASP A 64 4.08 16.24 -1.40
C ASP A 64 4.91 15.01 -1.02
N ARG A 65 5.33 14.28 -2.05
CA ARG A 65 6.24 13.13 -1.91
C ARG A 65 7.69 13.61 -1.95
N HIS A 66 8.54 13.01 -1.13
CA HIS A 66 9.97 13.27 -1.06
C HIS A 66 10.75 12.20 -1.81
N ARG A 67 11.60 12.60 -2.74
CA ARG A 67 12.48 11.68 -3.48
C ARG A 67 13.59 11.17 -2.56
N LEU A 68 13.75 9.85 -2.52
CA LEU A 68 14.84 9.17 -1.82
C LEU A 68 16.14 9.22 -2.63
N SER A 69 17.28 9.16 -1.94
CA SER A 69 18.61 9.09 -2.55
C SER A 69 18.86 7.77 -3.28
N ASP A 70 18.25 6.67 -2.82
CA ASP A 70 18.24 5.37 -3.51
C ASP A 70 16.83 4.75 -3.44
N LYS A 71 16.57 3.78 -4.31
CA LYS A 71 15.31 3.02 -4.34
C LYS A 71 15.16 2.28 -3.02
N GLN A 72 14.07 2.54 -2.30
CA GLN A 72 13.66 1.68 -1.21
C GLN A 72 13.16 0.35 -1.80
N PHE A 73 14.05 -0.64 -1.83
CA PHE A 73 13.82 -1.91 -2.51
C PHE A 73 14.17 -3.10 -1.61
N GLY A 74 13.18 -3.94 -1.31
CA GLY A 74 13.36 -5.07 -0.38
C GLY A 74 12.14 -5.36 0.47
N VAL A 75 12.32 -6.19 1.50
CA VAL A 75 11.33 -6.48 2.53
C VAL A 75 11.82 -5.88 3.84
N PHE A 76 10.99 -5.04 4.46
CA PHE A 76 11.38 -4.26 5.63
C PHE A 76 10.50 -4.61 6.82
N ALA A 77 11.11 -4.68 8.00
CA ALA A 77 10.39 -4.84 9.25
C ALA A 77 10.02 -3.47 9.83
N SER A 78 8.77 -3.35 10.23
CA SER A 78 8.15 -2.14 10.74
C SER A 78 7.57 -2.41 12.13
N SER A 79 7.95 -1.60 13.10
CA SER A 79 7.36 -1.62 14.44
C SER A 79 6.01 -0.94 14.43
N ARG A 80 5.05 -1.49 15.18
CA ARG A 80 3.77 -0.82 15.43
C ARG A 80 3.99 0.39 16.33
N VAL A 81 3.40 1.53 15.98
CA VAL A 81 3.56 2.80 16.73
C VAL A 81 2.24 3.42 17.17
N ALA A 82 1.12 2.84 16.76
CA ALA A 82 -0.20 3.19 17.25
C ALA A 82 -1.01 1.93 17.57
N ASP A 83 -1.85 2.03 18.60
CA ASP A 83 -2.85 1.00 18.87
C ASP A 83 -4.08 1.24 17.97
N HIS A 84 -4.26 0.38 16.98
CA HIS A 84 -5.34 0.49 16.00
C HIS A 84 -5.80 -0.90 15.57
N GLY A 85 -7.12 -1.06 15.40
CA GLY A 85 -7.74 -2.35 15.08
C GLY A 85 -7.15 -3.05 13.85
N LEU A 86 -6.70 -2.28 12.84
CA LEU A 86 -6.04 -2.83 11.64
C LEU A 86 -4.75 -3.60 11.93
N THR A 87 -4.00 -3.23 12.96
CA THR A 87 -2.76 -3.93 13.34
C THR A 87 -2.95 -4.78 14.59
N SER A 88 -4.18 -4.91 15.09
CA SER A 88 -4.48 -5.78 16.23
C SER A 88 -4.12 -7.23 15.89
N ARG A 89 -3.56 -7.96 16.86
CA ARG A 89 -3.12 -9.36 16.70
C ARG A 89 -2.03 -9.58 15.63
N ALA A 90 -1.50 -8.52 15.01
CA ALA A 90 -0.25 -8.62 14.29
C ALA A 90 0.88 -8.91 15.29
N GLY A 91 1.91 -9.62 14.84
CA GLY A 91 3.14 -9.76 15.62
C GLY A 91 3.80 -8.40 15.88
N ASP A 92 4.83 -8.40 16.71
CA ASP A 92 5.55 -7.17 17.11
C ASP A 92 6.09 -6.38 15.91
N LEU A 93 6.44 -7.10 14.84
CA LEU A 93 6.92 -6.54 13.58
C LEU A 93 5.99 -6.91 12.43
N LEU A 94 5.50 -5.88 11.74
CA LEU A 94 4.91 -6.02 10.41
C LEU A 94 6.03 -6.05 9.39
N ARG A 95 5.99 -7.01 8.47
CA ARG A 95 6.93 -7.05 7.35
C ARG A 95 6.19 -6.78 6.06
N PHE A 96 6.61 -5.79 5.29
CA PHE A 96 6.08 -5.57 3.94
C PHE A 96 7.20 -5.31 2.92
N PRO A 97 7.01 -5.75 1.66
CA PRO A 97 7.83 -5.33 0.55
C PRO A 97 7.72 -3.83 0.30
N HIS A 98 8.83 -3.20 -0.06
CA HIS A 98 8.85 -1.86 -0.63
C HIS A 98 9.59 -1.89 -1.96
N SER A 99 9.07 -1.15 -2.94
CA SER A 99 9.71 -0.89 -4.23
C SER A 99 9.33 0.51 -4.68
N ARG A 100 9.96 1.52 -4.07
CA ARG A 100 9.59 2.93 -4.27
C ARG A 100 10.80 3.85 -4.26
N TRP A 101 10.69 4.95 -4.99
CA TRP A 101 11.69 6.01 -5.01
C TRP A 101 11.29 7.25 -4.24
N ASN A 102 10.03 7.35 -3.85
CA ASN A 102 9.54 8.49 -3.10
C ASN A 102 8.93 8.02 -1.78
N GLU A 103 8.79 8.93 -0.84
CA GLU A 103 8.15 8.72 0.45
C GLU A 103 7.24 9.87 0.83
N VAL A 104 6.29 9.60 1.72
CA VAL A 104 5.59 10.64 2.50
C VAL A 104 6.09 10.57 3.94
N ARG A 105 6.38 11.73 4.52
CA ARG A 105 7.05 11.84 5.82
C ARG A 105 6.07 11.90 6.98
N GLU A 106 6.49 11.37 8.12
CA GLU A 106 5.68 11.27 9.35
C GLU A 106 5.22 12.63 9.86
N ASP A 107 6.09 13.64 9.84
CA ASP A 107 5.80 15.00 10.29
C ASP A 107 4.64 15.63 9.51
N ALA A 108 4.69 15.57 8.17
CA ALA A 108 3.62 16.06 7.31
C ALA A 108 2.30 15.31 7.55
N LEU A 109 2.36 13.97 7.63
CA LEU A 109 1.19 13.14 7.89
C LEU A 109 0.51 13.49 9.22
N VAL A 110 1.27 13.55 10.32
CA VAL A 110 0.73 13.85 11.65
C VAL A 110 0.15 15.27 11.69
N SER A 111 0.81 16.25 11.05
CA SER A 111 0.32 17.62 10.99
C SER A 111 -1.05 17.77 10.30
N CYS A 112 -1.37 16.85 9.38
CA CYS A 112 -2.65 16.78 8.68
C CYS A 112 -3.64 15.77 9.32
N GLY A 113 -3.37 15.28 10.53
CA GLY A 113 -4.27 14.41 11.28
C GLY A 113 -4.30 12.95 10.84
N TYR A 114 -3.28 12.47 10.13
CA TYR A 114 -3.11 11.04 9.88
C TYR A 114 -2.53 10.33 11.11
N VAL A 115 -2.96 9.09 11.32
CA VAL A 115 -2.39 8.21 12.34
C VAL A 115 -1.43 7.23 11.67
N VAL A 116 -0.13 7.35 11.96
CA VAL A 116 0.87 6.37 11.53
C VAL A 116 0.70 5.09 12.34
N LEU A 117 0.58 3.96 11.65
CA LEU A 117 0.34 2.66 12.28
C LEU A 117 1.64 1.89 12.51
N ALA A 118 2.53 1.92 11.51
CA ALA A 118 3.81 1.22 11.59
C ALA A 118 4.92 1.99 10.88
N LYS A 119 6.14 1.85 11.40
CA LYS A 119 7.35 2.46 10.83
C LYS A 119 8.54 1.52 10.90
N SER A 120 9.37 1.56 9.87
CA SER A 120 10.65 0.86 9.79
C SER A 120 11.79 1.85 10.05
N ALA A 121 12.79 1.42 10.81
CA ALA A 121 14.04 2.18 10.95
C ALA A 121 14.76 2.37 9.61
N GLU A 122 14.57 1.44 8.67
CA GLU A 122 15.25 1.42 7.36
C GLU A 122 14.37 1.92 6.20
N ALA A 123 13.05 1.93 6.37
CA ALA A 123 12.09 2.29 5.31
C ALA A 123 11.15 3.43 5.68
N GLY A 124 11.31 4.06 6.85
CA GLY A 124 10.45 5.15 7.30
C GLY A 124 9.01 4.69 7.55
N VAL A 125 8.03 5.56 7.26
CA VAL A 125 6.61 5.25 7.44
C VAL A 125 6.19 4.13 6.51
N ASP A 126 5.62 3.07 7.06
CA ASP A 126 5.16 1.90 6.33
C ASP A 126 3.67 2.02 5.99
N SER A 127 2.86 2.26 7.02
CA SER A 127 1.41 2.32 6.91
C SER A 127 0.80 3.37 7.83
N PHE A 128 -0.29 3.99 7.35
CA PHE A 128 -0.97 5.07 8.05
C PHE A 128 -2.45 5.17 7.63
N VAL A 129 -3.27 5.77 8.47
CA VAL A 129 -4.72 5.89 8.24
C VAL A 129 -5.23 7.30 8.46
N LYS A 130 -6.36 7.63 7.82
CA LYS A 130 -7.17 8.79 8.14
C LYS A 130 -8.64 8.45 7.92
N LYS A 131 -9.49 8.77 8.88
CA LYS A 131 -10.95 8.70 8.70
C LYS A 131 -11.40 9.99 8.02
N LYS A 132 -12.01 9.87 6.85
CA LYS A 132 -12.55 10.97 6.06
C LYS A 132 -14.07 10.82 5.97
N LYS A 133 -14.81 11.67 6.67
CA LYS A 133 -16.27 11.54 6.85
C LYS A 133 -16.61 10.12 7.35
N ASN A 134 -17.24 9.30 6.51
CA ASN A 134 -17.66 7.94 6.84
C ASN A 134 -16.68 6.86 6.37
N SER A 135 -15.68 7.22 5.54
CA SER A 135 -14.75 6.28 4.95
C SER A 135 -13.41 6.28 5.70
N LEU A 136 -12.90 5.08 6.03
CA LEU A 136 -11.54 4.90 6.55
C LEU A 136 -10.57 4.72 5.39
N PHE A 137 -9.59 5.61 5.24
CA PHE A 137 -8.54 5.46 4.24
C PHE A 137 -7.33 4.80 4.87
N VAL A 138 -6.93 3.65 4.34
CA VAL A 138 -5.78 2.85 4.77
C VAL A 138 -4.70 2.93 3.72
N HIS A 139 -3.53 3.39 4.11
CA HIS A 139 -2.43 3.68 3.19
C HIS A 139 -1.24 2.78 3.52
N PHE A 140 -0.66 2.19 2.49
CA PHE A 140 0.62 1.49 2.55
C PHE A 140 1.60 2.20 1.61
N GLN A 141 2.74 2.64 2.12
CA GLN A 141 3.86 3.01 1.26
C GLN A 141 4.54 1.78 0.66
N GLY A 142 4.39 0.62 1.31
CA GLY A 142 4.84 -0.68 0.80
C GLY A 142 3.79 -1.40 -0.03
N HIS A 143 4.04 -2.68 -0.28
CA HIS A 143 3.24 -3.57 -1.11
C HIS A 143 2.89 -4.86 -0.36
N PRO A 144 1.99 -4.81 0.64
CA PRO A 144 1.55 -6.00 1.36
C PRO A 144 0.92 -7.06 0.42
N GLU A 145 0.45 -6.68 -0.76
CA GLU A 145 -0.16 -7.54 -1.76
C GLU A 145 0.81 -8.38 -2.60
N TYR A 146 2.12 -8.10 -2.55
CA TYR A 146 3.08 -8.77 -3.42
C TYR A 146 3.17 -10.27 -3.17
N GLY A 147 3.36 -11.03 -4.26
CA GLY A 147 3.69 -12.45 -4.20
C GLY A 147 5.20 -12.67 -4.04
N ALA A 148 5.58 -13.88 -3.63
CA ALA A 148 6.97 -14.25 -3.33
C ALA A 148 7.96 -13.94 -4.47
N ARG A 149 7.52 -13.90 -5.73
CA ARG A 149 8.38 -13.69 -6.92
C ARG A 149 8.44 -12.24 -7.41
N THR A 150 7.66 -11.32 -6.86
CA THR A 150 7.49 -9.98 -7.45
C THR A 150 8.78 -9.17 -7.43
N LEU A 151 9.46 -9.06 -6.29
CA LEU A 151 10.73 -8.31 -6.20
C LEU A 151 11.83 -8.91 -7.08
N MET A 152 11.90 -10.25 -7.22
CA MET A 152 12.84 -10.89 -8.16
C MET A 152 12.54 -10.50 -9.61
N LYS A 153 11.26 -10.50 -10.02
CA LYS A 153 10.86 -10.09 -11.37
C LYS A 153 11.23 -8.64 -11.65
N GLU A 154 11.01 -7.75 -10.69
CA GLU A 154 11.42 -6.35 -10.81
C GLU A 154 12.93 -6.19 -10.88
N TYR A 155 13.68 -6.89 -10.03
CA TYR A 155 15.14 -6.86 -10.04
C TYR A 155 15.68 -7.34 -11.40
N ARG A 156 15.18 -8.47 -11.90
CA ARG A 156 15.54 -9.01 -13.21
C ARG A 156 15.20 -8.05 -14.35
N ARG A 157 14.01 -7.45 -14.33
CA ARG A 157 13.59 -6.43 -15.31
C ARG A 157 14.56 -5.25 -15.28
N ASP A 158 14.85 -4.74 -14.09
CA ASP A 158 15.70 -3.57 -13.90
C ASP A 158 17.15 -3.86 -14.32
N ILE A 159 17.66 -5.09 -14.17
CA ILE A 159 18.97 -5.48 -14.73
C ILE A 159 18.94 -5.47 -16.26
N ARG A 160 17.87 -5.99 -16.89
CA ARG A 160 17.73 -5.92 -18.36
C ARG A 160 17.71 -4.47 -18.84
N ARG A 161 16.96 -3.58 -18.17
CA ARG A 161 16.97 -2.14 -18.47
C ARG A 161 18.39 -1.56 -18.42
N PHE A 162 19.22 -1.99 -17.46
CA PHE A 162 20.62 -1.56 -17.38
C PHE A 162 21.44 -2.05 -18.58
N LEU A 163 21.35 -3.34 -18.92
CA LEU A 163 22.08 -3.93 -20.05
C LEU A 163 21.65 -3.32 -21.39
N ASN A 164 20.39 -2.91 -21.52
CA ASN A 164 19.85 -2.24 -22.70
C ASN A 164 20.12 -0.72 -22.72
N ARG A 165 20.84 -0.18 -21.72
CA ARG A 165 21.11 1.26 -21.57
C ARG A 165 19.85 2.13 -21.41
N GLU A 166 18.76 1.54 -20.93
CA GLU A 166 17.53 2.24 -20.55
C GLU A 166 17.64 2.85 -19.13
N ARG A 167 18.68 2.49 -18.38
CA ARG A 167 19.09 3.12 -17.12
C ARG A 167 20.60 3.14 -16.98
N GLU A 168 21.11 4.13 -16.25
CA GLU A 168 22.55 4.38 -16.12
C GLU A 168 23.25 3.42 -15.15
N THR A 169 22.58 3.05 -14.06
CA THR A 169 23.19 2.27 -12.97
C THR A 169 22.63 0.86 -12.90
N TYR A 170 23.46 -0.11 -12.50
CA TYR A 170 22.97 -1.44 -12.15
C TYR A 170 22.05 -1.36 -10.92
N PRO A 171 20.89 -2.05 -10.88
CA PRO A 171 19.96 -1.95 -9.75
C PRO A 171 20.56 -2.47 -8.44
N SER A 172 20.25 -1.80 -7.33
CA SER A 172 20.49 -2.32 -5.99
C SER A 172 19.72 -3.64 -5.78
N MET A 173 20.34 -4.60 -5.10
CA MET A 173 19.68 -5.86 -4.75
C MET A 173 18.58 -5.60 -3.70
N PRO A 174 17.38 -6.21 -3.81
CA PRO A 174 16.34 -6.06 -2.81
C PRO A 174 16.79 -6.59 -1.44
N ARG A 175 16.77 -5.71 -0.44
CA ARG A 175 17.20 -6.01 0.94
C ARG A 175 16.25 -7.00 1.62
N GLY A 176 16.79 -7.92 2.42
CA GLY A 176 16.00 -8.85 3.23
C GLY A 176 15.11 -9.83 2.42
N TYR A 177 15.43 -10.05 1.14
CA TYR A 177 14.59 -10.82 0.22
C TYR A 177 15.20 -12.14 -0.26
N PHE A 178 16.49 -12.14 -0.61
CA PHE A 178 17.21 -13.34 -1.04
C PHE A 178 17.94 -13.99 0.15
N ASP A 179 18.08 -15.31 0.14
CA ASP A 179 18.96 -16.04 1.04
C ASP A 179 20.45 -15.87 0.64
N GLU A 180 21.36 -16.36 1.48
CA GLU A 180 22.81 -16.22 1.28
C GLU A 180 23.33 -16.85 -0.03
N ALA A 181 22.77 -18.01 -0.41
CA ALA A 181 23.16 -18.70 -1.63
C ALA A 181 22.71 -17.93 -2.88
N ALA A 182 21.46 -17.46 -2.90
CA ALA A 182 20.90 -16.61 -3.94
C ALA A 182 21.65 -15.28 -4.04
N THR A 183 21.97 -14.64 -2.91
CA THR A 183 22.78 -13.41 -2.87
C THR A 183 24.15 -13.61 -3.51
N SER A 184 24.83 -14.72 -3.21
CA SER A 184 26.15 -15.03 -3.79
C SER A 184 26.07 -15.24 -5.30
N LEU A 185 25.07 -15.97 -5.78
CA LEU A 185 24.83 -16.17 -7.22
C LEU A 185 24.56 -14.85 -7.95
N LEU A 186 23.73 -13.98 -7.35
CA LEU A 186 23.39 -12.68 -7.93
C LEU A 186 24.56 -11.69 -7.88
N ALA A 187 25.43 -11.77 -6.86
CA ALA A 187 26.65 -10.98 -6.80
C ALA A 187 27.61 -11.35 -7.94
N ASN A 188 27.84 -12.66 -8.16
CA ASN A 188 28.64 -13.12 -9.30
C ASN A 188 28.04 -12.71 -10.65
N PHE A 189 26.71 -12.78 -10.77
CA PHE A 189 26.02 -12.30 -11.97
C PHE A 189 26.20 -10.79 -12.17
N ARG A 190 26.15 -9.99 -11.10
CA ARG A 190 26.39 -8.54 -11.13
C ARG A 190 27.79 -8.22 -11.65
N GLU A 191 28.83 -8.87 -11.13
CA GLU A 191 30.21 -8.64 -11.60
C GLU A 191 30.34 -8.92 -13.10
N ARG A 192 29.73 -10.01 -13.58
CA ARG A 192 29.68 -10.33 -15.02
C ARG A 192 28.98 -9.25 -15.83
N ALA A 193 27.78 -8.85 -15.39
CA ALA A 193 26.97 -7.83 -16.06
C ALA A 193 27.64 -6.46 -16.09
N LEU A 194 28.46 -6.12 -15.09
CA LEU A 194 29.24 -4.88 -15.06
C LEU A 194 30.48 -4.95 -15.97
N SER A 195 31.13 -6.12 -16.06
CA SER A 195 32.31 -6.30 -16.90
C SER A 195 32.02 -6.38 -18.40
N ASP A 196 30.83 -6.88 -18.78
CA ASP A 196 30.41 -7.08 -20.16
C ASP A 196 28.90 -6.76 -20.28
N PRO A 197 28.51 -5.47 -20.34
CA PRO A 197 27.12 -5.04 -20.24
C PRO A 197 26.38 -5.22 -21.58
N ARG A 198 26.16 -6.47 -21.98
CA ARG A 198 25.36 -6.85 -23.15
C ARG A 198 24.12 -7.64 -22.73
N GLU A 199 23.03 -7.51 -23.48
CA GLU A 199 21.75 -8.15 -23.15
C GLU A 199 21.88 -9.69 -23.08
N GLU A 200 22.76 -10.29 -23.87
CA GLU A 200 22.98 -11.75 -23.92
C GLU A 200 23.44 -12.32 -22.57
N VAL A 201 24.04 -11.50 -21.70
CA VAL A 201 24.40 -11.92 -20.33
C VAL A 201 23.17 -12.38 -19.54
N MET A 202 21.97 -11.87 -19.86
CA MET A 202 20.72 -12.31 -19.22
C MET A 202 20.42 -13.80 -19.40
N ALA A 203 20.97 -14.45 -20.43
CA ALA A 203 20.82 -15.91 -20.60
C ALA A 203 21.45 -16.70 -19.44
N ALA A 204 22.44 -16.12 -18.75
CA ALA A 204 23.09 -16.71 -17.59
C ALA A 204 22.47 -16.27 -16.24
N PHE A 205 21.34 -15.55 -16.24
CA PHE A 205 20.70 -15.12 -15.00
C PHE A 205 20.22 -16.35 -14.20
N PRO A 206 20.58 -16.49 -12.90
CA PRO A 206 20.38 -17.72 -12.13
C PRO A 206 18.93 -17.92 -11.62
N GLU A 207 17.91 -17.63 -12.44
CA GLU A 207 16.49 -17.70 -12.03
C GLU A 207 16.10 -19.10 -11.52
N ALA A 208 16.50 -20.16 -12.24
CA ALA A 208 16.13 -21.53 -11.88
C ALA A 208 16.67 -21.95 -10.51
N ALA A 209 17.85 -21.44 -10.11
CA ALA A 209 18.46 -21.72 -8.82
C ALA A 209 17.82 -20.92 -7.67
N ILE A 210 17.28 -19.73 -7.97
CA ILE A 210 16.76 -18.79 -6.96
C ILE A 210 15.26 -18.97 -6.72
N VAL A 211 14.50 -19.24 -7.78
CA VAL A 211 13.04 -19.12 -7.75
C VAL A 211 12.35 -19.96 -6.69
N ASN A 212 12.89 -21.14 -6.39
CA ASN A 212 12.33 -22.08 -5.42
C ASN A 212 12.78 -21.80 -3.99
N THR A 213 13.73 -20.89 -3.77
CA THR A 213 14.19 -20.52 -2.42
C THR A 213 13.45 -19.30 -1.87
N LEU A 214 12.78 -18.53 -2.74
CA LEU A 214 12.03 -17.32 -2.38
C LEU A 214 10.92 -17.60 -1.37
N GLN A 215 10.98 -16.91 -0.24
CA GLN A 215 9.99 -17.02 0.83
C GLN A 215 9.05 -15.80 0.84
N ASN A 216 7.76 -16.05 1.11
CA ASN A 216 6.79 -14.98 1.33
C ASN A 216 6.76 -14.55 2.81
N GLY A 217 7.87 -14.00 3.29
CA GLY A 217 8.07 -13.65 4.71
C GLY A 217 7.13 -12.56 5.26
N TRP A 218 6.33 -11.93 4.40
CA TRP A 218 5.36 -10.89 4.76
C TRP A 218 3.91 -11.37 4.75
N GLN A 219 3.62 -12.57 4.22
CA GLN A 219 2.26 -13.04 3.99
C GLN A 219 1.40 -13.01 5.26
N THR A 220 1.96 -13.43 6.39
CA THR A 220 1.25 -13.42 7.68
C THR A 220 0.86 -12.01 8.12
N SER A 221 1.75 -11.03 7.92
CA SER A 221 1.49 -9.61 8.22
C SER A 221 0.38 -9.08 7.30
N ALA A 222 0.46 -9.39 6.00
CA ALA A 222 -0.52 -8.96 5.02
C ALA A 222 -1.90 -9.55 5.31
N ILE A 223 -1.98 -10.87 5.51
CA ILE A 223 -3.24 -11.56 5.87
C ILE A 223 -3.84 -10.96 7.14
N CYS A 224 -3.03 -10.68 8.16
CA CYS A 224 -3.51 -10.08 9.39
C CYS A 224 -4.17 -8.72 9.14
N VAL A 225 -3.48 -7.81 8.44
CA VAL A 225 -4.00 -6.46 8.20
C VAL A 225 -5.23 -6.47 7.29
N TYR A 226 -5.22 -7.26 6.21
CA TYR A 226 -6.39 -7.38 5.33
C TYR A 226 -7.57 -8.07 6.02
N ARG A 227 -7.34 -9.07 6.88
CA ARG A 227 -8.40 -9.68 7.70
C ARG A 227 -9.04 -8.64 8.62
N ASN A 228 -8.22 -7.90 9.37
CA ASN A 228 -8.69 -6.88 10.29
C ASN A 228 -9.45 -5.76 9.56
N TRP A 229 -9.02 -5.42 8.34
CA TRP A 229 -9.72 -4.47 7.48
C TRP A 229 -11.10 -4.99 7.04
N LEU A 230 -11.21 -6.26 6.63
CA LEU A 230 -12.50 -6.88 6.30
C LEU A 230 -13.42 -6.99 7.53
N GLU A 231 -12.88 -7.27 8.71
CA GLU A 231 -13.62 -7.26 9.98
C GLU A 231 -14.15 -5.86 10.34
N TYR A 232 -13.36 -4.82 10.08
CA TYR A 232 -13.79 -3.42 10.18
C TYR A 232 -14.99 -3.14 9.27
N LEU A 233 -14.91 -3.53 7.98
CA LEU A 233 -16.00 -3.36 7.02
C LEU A 233 -17.28 -4.07 7.48
N LYS A 234 -17.16 -5.33 7.92
CA LYS A 234 -18.29 -6.12 8.44
C LYS A 234 -18.96 -5.42 9.62
N SER A 235 -18.18 -4.90 10.56
CA SER A 235 -18.69 -4.23 11.75
C SER A 235 -19.44 -2.94 11.41
N ARG A 236 -18.87 -2.11 10.53
CA ARG A 236 -19.50 -0.85 10.07
C ARG A 236 -20.80 -1.08 9.29
N LYS A 237 -20.88 -2.15 8.52
CA LYS A 237 -22.12 -2.52 7.82
C LYS A 237 -23.22 -2.91 8.79
N ALA A 238 -22.89 -3.69 9.83
CA ALA A 238 -23.84 -4.06 10.86
C ALA A 238 -24.35 -2.84 11.65
N GLU A 239 -23.47 -1.90 11.99
CA GLU A 239 -23.84 -0.64 12.65
C GLU A 239 -24.81 0.19 11.80
N THR A 240 -24.53 0.33 10.50
CA THR A 240 -25.41 1.06 9.57
C THR A 240 -26.78 0.41 9.45
N SER A 241 -26.84 -0.92 9.31
CA SER A 241 -28.10 -1.66 9.24
C SER A 241 -28.90 -1.55 10.54
N ALA A 242 -28.25 -1.63 11.70
CA ALA A 242 -28.90 -1.47 12.99
C ALA A 242 -29.46 -0.05 13.18
N PHE A 243 -28.70 0.98 12.78
CA PHE A 243 -29.17 2.36 12.86
C PHE A 243 -30.39 2.62 11.97
N LEU A 244 -30.38 2.12 10.72
CA LEU A 244 -31.54 2.22 9.83
C LEU A 244 -32.76 1.49 10.37
N ALA A 245 -32.57 0.33 10.99
CA ALA A 245 -33.67 -0.40 11.64
C ALA A 245 -34.26 0.42 12.79
N VAL A 246 -33.44 0.99 13.67
CA VAL A 246 -33.90 1.83 14.78
C VAL A 246 -34.61 3.10 14.28
N ALA A 247 -34.07 3.77 13.25
CA ALA A 247 -34.67 4.96 12.66
C ALA A 247 -36.02 4.68 11.97
N ALA A 248 -36.23 3.45 11.48
CA ALA A 248 -37.49 3.02 10.86
C ALA A 248 -38.61 2.72 11.87
N PHE A 249 -38.32 2.69 13.18
CA PHE A 249 -39.31 2.56 14.26
C PHE A 249 -39.35 3.86 15.08
N PRO A 250 -40.22 4.83 14.74
CA PRO A 250 -40.44 5.98 15.60
C PRO A 250 -41.10 5.51 16.90
N ASP A 251 -40.51 5.89 18.03
CA ASP A 251 -40.97 5.57 19.38
C ASP A 251 -42.46 5.97 19.59
N PRO A 252 -43.37 5.06 19.99
CA PRO A 252 -44.76 5.40 20.21
C PRO A 252 -44.94 6.04 21.60
N ILE A 253 -44.41 7.24 21.81
CA ILE A 253 -44.63 7.97 23.06
C ILE A 253 -45.90 8.86 22.95
N GLN A 254 -46.97 8.28 23.50
CA GLN A 254 -48.07 8.88 24.25
C GLN A 254 -48.93 9.97 23.58
N ARG A 255 -50.01 9.54 22.90
CA ARG A 255 -51.29 10.27 23.00
C ARG A 255 -51.98 9.86 24.31
N LYS A 256 -51.91 10.72 25.32
CA LYS A 256 -52.74 10.62 26.53
C LYS A 256 -54.20 10.45 26.12
N ARG A 257 -54.83 9.39 26.63
CA ARG A 257 -56.27 9.19 26.59
C ARG A 257 -56.93 10.28 27.44
N SER A 258 -57.65 11.18 26.79
CA SER A 258 -58.68 11.98 27.47
C SER A 258 -59.82 11.02 27.84
N ALA A 259 -60.14 10.98 29.13
CA ALA A 259 -61.25 10.19 29.66
C ALA A 259 -62.61 10.75 29.20
N VAL A 260 -63.50 9.80 28.94
CA VAL A 260 -64.96 9.82 28.67
C VAL A 260 -65.73 10.24 29.95
N PRO A 261 -67.07 10.44 29.99
CA PRO A 261 -68.08 10.74 28.96
C PRO A 261 -68.66 12.16 29.03
#